data_AF-A0A915YS53-F1
#
_entry.id   AF-A0A915YS53-F1
#
_cell.length_a   1.000
_cell.length_b   1.000
_cell.length_c   1.000
_cell.angle_alpha   90.00
_cell.angle_beta   90.00
_cell.angle_gamma   90.00
#
_symmetry.space_group_name_H-M   'P 1'
#
loop_
_entity.id
_entity.type
_entity.pdbx_description
1 polymer ?
#
loop_
_entity_poly.entity_id
_entity_poly.type
_entity_poly.pdbx_seq_one_letter_code
_entity_poly.pdbx_strand_id
1 'polypeptide(L)'
;MSIKEPLVWIDCEMTGLDIKNDHIIEVAVLITDGDLNIIAEGPDFVIHQSKEVMDGMGDWCKKHHGESGLTSAVLDSNITTSEASNQIIEFLKKHIPKSKVAPLAELLTLVL
;
A
#
# COMPACT_ATOMS: atom_id res chain seq x y z
N MET A 1 0.24 9.02 -24.25
CA MET A 1 -0.05 7.67 -24.77
C MET A 1 -0.99 6.98 -23.78
N SER A 2 -1.98 6.22 -24.25
CA SER A 2 -2.79 5.37 -23.38
C SER A 2 -2.04 4.06 -23.11
N ILE A 3 -1.93 3.65 -21.85
CA ILE A 3 -1.38 2.34 -21.47
C ILE A 3 -2.32 1.27 -22.05
N LYS A 4 -1.75 0.27 -22.74
CA LYS A 4 -2.50 -0.86 -23.28
C LYS A 4 -2.78 -1.82 -22.12
N GLU A 5 -4.05 -2.15 -21.89
CA GLU A 5 -4.48 -3.12 -20.86
C GLU A 5 -3.84 -2.84 -19.49
N PRO A 6 -4.03 -1.63 -18.92
CA PRO A 6 -3.34 -1.23 -17.71
C PRO A 6 -3.71 -2.13 -16.53
N LEU A 7 -2.73 -2.47 -15.70
CA LEU A 7 -2.93 -3.12 -14.42
C LEU A 7 -2.41 -2.20 -13.32
N VAL A 8 -3.15 -2.11 -12.23
CA VAL A 8 -2.73 -1.40 -11.02
C VAL A 8 -2.41 -2.45 -9.98
N TRP A 9 -1.14 -2.58 -9.65
CA TRP A 9 -0.65 -3.46 -8.60
C TRP A 9 -0.68 -2.71 -7.27
N ILE A 10 -1.19 -3.35 -6.24
CA ILE A 10 -1.23 -2.81 -4.89
C ILE A 10 -0.83 -3.91 -3.90
N ASP A 11 -0.06 -3.51 -2.90
CA ASP A 11 0.25 -4.33 -1.72
C ASP A 11 -0.01 -3.49 -0.46
N CYS A 12 -0.45 -4.15 0.61
CA CYS A 12 -0.74 -3.51 1.88
C CYS A 12 -0.27 -4.39 3.03
N GLU A 13 0.39 -3.76 4.01
CA GLU A 13 0.60 -4.37 5.33
C GLU A 13 -0.45 -3.84 6.31
N MET A 14 -0.92 -4.72 7.19
CA MET A 14 -1.97 -4.43 8.16
C MET A 14 -1.58 -4.86 9.58
N THR A 15 -2.27 -4.30 10.58
CA THR A 15 -2.16 -4.72 11.98
C THR A 15 -2.76 -6.10 12.27
N GLY A 16 -3.55 -6.64 11.33
CA GLY A 16 -4.25 -7.91 11.43
C GLY A 16 -5.25 -8.12 10.28
N LEU A 17 -6.26 -8.97 10.49
CA LEU A 17 -7.21 -9.43 9.46
C LEU A 17 -8.66 -9.02 9.74
N ASP A 18 -8.94 -8.30 10.83
CA ASP A 18 -10.27 -7.79 11.17
C ASP A 18 -10.51 -6.43 10.53
N ILE A 19 -11.33 -6.40 9.49
CA ILE A 19 -11.70 -5.18 8.75
C ILE A 19 -12.27 -4.04 9.61
N LYS A 20 -12.74 -4.32 10.84
CA LYS A 20 -13.32 -3.31 11.74
C LYS A 20 -12.31 -2.71 12.70
N ASN A 21 -11.32 -3.50 13.10
CA ASN A 21 -10.42 -3.16 14.21
C ASN A 21 -8.96 -3.00 13.74
N ASP A 22 -8.60 -3.63 12.62
CA ASP A 22 -7.26 -3.55 12.07
C ASP A 22 -7.12 -2.42 11.06
N HIS A 23 -5.88 -1.96 10.93
CA HIS A 23 -5.53 -0.77 10.16
C HIS A 23 -4.45 -1.10 9.13
N ILE A 24 -4.51 -0.43 7.98
CA ILE A 24 -3.41 -0.40 7.01
C ILE A 24 -2.27 0.43 7.62
N ILE A 25 -1.06 -0.14 7.58
CA ILE A 25 0.17 0.45 8.13
C ILE A 25 1.26 0.63 7.07
N GLU A 26 1.13 -0.01 5.90
CA GLU A 26 1.96 0.25 4.72
C GLU A 26 1.12 0.06 3.46
N VAL A 27 1.41 0.81 2.39
CA VAL A 27 0.81 0.61 1.09
C VAL A 27 1.77 1.00 -0.03
N ALA A 28 1.92 0.12 -1.01
CA ALA A 28 2.72 0.35 -2.21
C ALA A 28 1.87 0.15 -3.47
N VAL A 29 2.14 0.96 -4.52
CA VAL A 29 1.41 0.90 -5.78
C VAL A 29 2.36 0.91 -6.98
N LEU A 30 2.05 0.13 -8.01
CA LEU A 30 2.79 0.06 -9.28
C LEU A 30 1.81 -0.05 -10.45
N ILE A 31 2.17 0.47 -11.62
CA ILE A 31 1.39 0.34 -12.85
C ILE A 31 2.19 -0.43 -13.90
N THR A 32 1.56 -1.44 -14.51
CA THR A 32 2.09 -2.13 -15.69
C THR A 32 1.13 -2.02 -16.88
N ASP A 33 1.61 -2.38 -18.07
CA ASP A 33 0.74 -2.75 -19.19
C ASP A 33 0.31 -4.23 -19.11
N GLY A 34 -0.50 -4.67 -20.08
CA GLY A 34 -0.99 -6.05 -20.16
C GLY A 34 0.09 -7.10 -20.43
N ASP A 35 1.27 -6.68 -20.89
CA ASP A 35 2.43 -7.54 -21.11
C ASP A 35 3.38 -7.54 -19.88
N LEU A 36 2.92 -6.96 -18.76
CA LEU A 36 3.62 -6.85 -17.47
C LEU A 36 4.88 -5.97 -17.49
N ASN A 37 5.03 -5.10 -18.49
CA ASN A 37 6.09 -4.11 -18.46
C ASN A 37 5.76 -3.02 -17.46
N ILE A 38 6.71 -2.70 -16.57
CA ILE A 38 6.56 -1.59 -15.62
C ILE A 38 6.43 -0.28 -16.39
N ILE A 39 5.32 0.43 -16.18
CA ILE A 39 5.05 1.73 -16.76
C ILE A 39 5.39 2.85 -15.77
N ALA A 40 5.04 2.66 -14.50
CA ALA A 40 5.32 3.61 -13.44
C ALA A 40 5.35 2.94 -12.07
N GLU A 41 6.43 3.16 -11.33
CA GLU A 41 6.48 2.94 -9.88
C GLU A 41 5.70 4.07 -9.20
N GLY A 42 4.77 3.68 -8.34
CA GLY A 42 3.93 4.59 -7.57
C GLY A 42 4.48 4.86 -6.19
N PRO A 43 3.68 5.54 -5.35
CA PRO A 43 4.06 5.79 -3.97
C PRO A 43 4.17 4.50 -3.16
N ASP A 44 5.08 4.53 -2.19
CA ASP A 44 5.26 3.56 -1.12
C ASP A 44 5.20 4.34 0.20
N PHE A 45 4.16 4.06 0.99
CA PHE A 45 3.84 4.82 2.20
C PHE A 45 3.74 3.92 3.41
N VAL A 46 4.56 4.24 4.41
CA VAL A 46 4.32 3.82 5.80
C VAL A 46 3.30 4.77 6.44
N ILE A 47 2.19 4.23 6.91
CA ILE A 47 1.06 4.98 7.47
C ILE A 47 1.16 5.00 8.99
N HIS A 48 1.07 6.19 9.57
CA HIS A 48 1.11 6.38 11.01
C HIS A 48 -0.04 5.69 11.73
N GLN A 49 0.26 4.99 12.82
CA GLN A 49 -0.69 4.52 13.82
C GLN A 49 -0.15 4.78 15.21
N SER A 50 -1.05 4.92 16.19
CA SER A 50 -0.64 5.16 17.57
C SER A 50 0.03 3.93 18.18
N LYS A 51 0.81 4.15 19.25
CA LYS A 51 1.45 3.06 19.96
C LYS A 51 0.44 2.04 20.49
N GLU A 52 -0.73 2.50 20.94
CA GLU A 52 -1.79 1.64 21.46
C GLU A 52 -2.33 0.69 20.38
N VAL A 53 -2.48 1.18 19.14
CA VAL A 53 -2.89 0.35 17.99
C VAL A 53 -1.80 -0.69 17.69
N MET A 54 -0.54 -0.26 17.61
CA MET A 54 0.58 -1.15 17.30
C MET A 54 0.82 -2.21 18.39
N ASP A 55 0.69 -1.85 19.66
CA ASP A 55 0.80 -2.79 20.78
C ASP A 55 -0.38 -3.80 20.80
N GLY A 56 -1.53 -3.41 20.25
CA GLY A 56 -2.75 -4.21 20.16
C GLY A 56 -2.70 -5.34 19.11
N MET A 57 -1.68 -5.36 18.27
CA MET A 57 -1.48 -6.41 17.26
C MET A 57 -1.32 -7.81 17.87
N GLY A 58 -1.72 -8.82 17.10
CA GLY A 58 -1.43 -10.22 17.41
C GLY A 58 0.07 -10.53 17.39
N ASP A 59 0.49 -11.59 18.07
CA ASP A 59 1.93 -11.92 18.24
C ASP A 59 2.66 -12.15 16.93
N TRP A 60 1.97 -12.69 15.92
CA TRP A 60 2.54 -12.87 14.58
C TRP A 60 2.89 -11.51 13.96
N CYS A 61 1.96 -10.55 13.95
CA CYS A 61 2.19 -9.22 13.37
C CYS A 61 3.25 -8.45 14.14
N LYS A 62 3.21 -8.45 15.49
CA LYS A 62 4.24 -7.80 16.32
C LYS A 62 5.63 -8.32 16.04
N LYS A 63 5.77 -9.63 15.81
CA LYS A 63 7.06 -10.24 15.47
C LYS A 63 7.53 -9.82 14.09
N HIS A 64 6.74 -10.06 13.03
CA HIS A 64 7.19 -9.85 11.65
C HIS A 64 7.40 -8.37 11.34
N HIS A 65 6.45 -7.50 11.75
CA HIS A 65 6.59 -6.05 11.59
C HIS A 65 7.68 -5.46 12.47
N GLY A 66 8.03 -6.13 13.57
CA GLY A 66 9.16 -5.75 14.42
C GLY A 66 10.50 -6.11 13.76
N GLU A 67 10.60 -7.33 13.20
CA GLU A 67 11.79 -7.84 12.53
C GLU A 67 12.10 -7.09 11.22
N SER A 68 11.08 -6.68 10.46
CA SER A 68 11.24 -5.86 9.24
C SER A 68 11.58 -4.39 9.54
N GLY A 69 11.37 -3.94 10.78
CA GLY A 69 11.49 -2.53 11.16
C GLY A 69 10.25 -1.67 10.87
N LEU A 70 9.21 -2.23 10.24
CA LEU A 70 7.96 -1.54 9.92
C LEU A 70 7.29 -0.94 11.16
N THR A 71 7.34 -1.62 12.31
CA THR A 71 6.76 -1.10 13.56
C THR A 71 7.37 0.25 13.96
N SER A 72 8.70 0.41 13.84
CA SER A 72 9.35 1.67 14.15
C SER A 72 8.98 2.74 13.13
N ALA A 73 8.99 2.38 11.84
CA ALA A 73 8.66 3.28 10.76
C ALA A 73 7.21 3.81 10.87
N VAL A 74 6.26 2.97 11.29
CA VAL A 74 4.86 3.36 11.52
C VAL A 74 4.75 4.39 12.64
N LEU A 75 5.46 4.18 13.75
CA LEU A 75 5.44 5.10 14.88
C LEU A 75 6.09 6.45 14.53
N ASP A 76 7.14 6.44 13.71
CA ASP A 76 7.85 7.65 13.27
C ASP A 76 7.18 8.37 12.08
N SER A 77 6.29 7.69 11.35
CA SER A 77 5.59 8.25 10.21
C SER A 77 4.65 9.38 10.64
N ASN A 78 4.45 10.34 9.73
CA ASN A 78 3.44 11.41 9.86
C ASN A 78 2.39 11.34 8.74
N ILE A 79 2.43 10.28 7.91
CA ILE A 79 1.47 10.09 6.81
C ILE A 79 0.19 9.49 7.37
N THR A 80 -0.94 10.14 7.13
CA THR A 80 -2.26 9.61 7.48
C THR A 80 -2.79 8.73 6.35
N THR A 81 -3.71 7.81 6.67
CA THR A 81 -4.40 6.99 5.65
C THR A 81 -5.07 7.84 4.57
N SER A 82 -5.65 8.99 4.94
CA SER A 82 -6.28 9.92 4.00
C SER A 82 -5.26 10.53 3.04
N GLU A 83 -4.12 10.95 3.56
CA GLU A 83 -3.03 11.53 2.76
C GLU A 83 -2.47 10.52 1.76
N ALA A 84 -2.16 9.30 2.21
CA ALA A 84 -1.70 8.21 1.36
C ALA A 84 -2.72 7.90 0.24
N SER A 85 -4.01 7.78 0.60
CA SER A 85 -5.08 7.52 -0.35
C SER A 85 -5.21 8.62 -1.41
N ASN A 86 -5.16 9.89 -1.01
CA ASN A 86 -5.24 11.01 -1.94
C ASN A 86 -4.08 11.00 -2.94
N GLN A 87 -2.85 10.83 -2.45
CA GLN A 87 -1.66 10.80 -3.31
C GLN A 87 -1.66 9.60 -4.27
N ILE A 88 -2.11 8.42 -3.81
CA ILE A 88 -2.30 7.25 -4.68
C ILE A 88 -3.35 7.55 -5.76
N ILE A 89 -4.51 8.12 -5.39
CA ILE A 89 -5.56 8.46 -6.36
C ILE A 89 -5.05 9.47 -7.40
N GLU A 90 -4.26 10.47 -6.99
CA GLU A 90 -3.64 11.43 -7.90
C GLU A 90 -2.64 10.76 -8.85
N PHE A 91 -1.78 9.89 -8.32
CA PHE A 91 -0.86 9.08 -9.12
C PHE A 91 -1.60 8.23 -10.16
N LEU A 92 -2.67 7.55 -9.77
CA LEU A 92 -3.47 6.72 -10.67
C LEU A 92 -4.16 7.57 -11.74
N LYS A 93 -4.76 8.70 -11.39
CA LYS A 93 -5.43 9.61 -12.36
C LYS A 93 -4.45 10.18 -13.38
N LYS A 94 -3.21 10.45 -12.98
CA LYS A 94 -2.16 10.95 -13.87
C LYS A 94 -1.80 9.94 -14.95
N HIS A 95 -1.75 8.65 -14.62
CA HIS A 95 -1.31 7.60 -15.54
C HIS A 95 -2.47 6.90 -16.27
N ILE A 96 -3.63 6.78 -15.61
CA ILE A 96 -4.82 6.07 -16.09
C ILE A 96 -6.02 7.04 -15.98
N PRO A 97 -6.10 8.06 -16.86
CA PRO A 97 -7.14 9.09 -16.77
C PRO A 97 -8.54 8.57 -17.12
N LYS A 98 -8.64 7.43 -17.82
CA LYS A 98 -9.92 6.80 -18.17
C LYS A 98 -10.36 5.89 -17.01
N SER A 99 -11.57 6.09 -16.51
CA SER A 99 -12.12 5.27 -15.42
C SER A 99 -12.53 3.86 -15.90
N LYS A 100 -12.52 2.89 -14.98
CA LYS A 100 -13.01 1.51 -15.18
C LYS A 100 -12.28 0.72 -16.28
N VAL A 101 -11.00 0.99 -16.51
CA VAL A 101 -10.18 0.28 -17.51
C VAL A 101 -9.02 -0.52 -16.92
N ALA A 102 -8.66 -0.26 -15.67
CA ALA A 102 -7.54 -0.92 -15.01
C ALA A 102 -8.06 -1.79 -13.85
N PRO A 103 -7.95 -3.12 -13.94
CA PRO A 103 -8.12 -4.01 -12.80
C PRO A 103 -7.08 -3.75 -11.71
N LEU A 104 -7.45 -4.03 -10.45
CA LEU A 104 -6.49 -4.16 -9.36
C LEU A 104 -5.86 -5.56 -9.43
N ALA A 105 -4.55 -5.61 -9.31
CA ALA A 105 -3.75 -6.81 -9.17
C ALA A 105 -3.05 -6.78 -7.80
N GLU A 106 -2.85 -7.95 -7.21
CA GLU A 106 -2.10 -8.11 -5.96
C GLU A 106 -0.63 -8.25 -6.30
N LEU A 107 0.23 -7.43 -5.67
CA LEU A 107 1.67 -7.56 -5.81
C LEU A 107 2.14 -8.66 -4.86
N LEU A 108 2.41 -9.86 -5.37
CA LEU A 108 2.78 -11.02 -4.53
C LEU A 108 4.19 -10.94 -3.90
N THR A 109 5.00 -9.93 -4.20
CA THR A 109 6.35 -9.79 -3.65
C THR A 109 6.90 -8.37 -3.83
N LEU A 110 7.11 -7.62 -2.75
CA LEU A 110 8.31 -6.78 -2.53
C LEU A 110 8.42 -6.16 -1.12
N VAL A 111 8.14 -6.89 -0.03
CA VAL A 111 8.68 -6.53 1.30
C VAL A 111 9.07 -7.79 2.07
N LEU A 112 10.38 -8.06 2.13
CA LEU A 112 11.05 -8.84 3.19
C LEU A 112 12.15 -7.96 3.77
#